data_AF-A0A7X2HBQ3-F1
#
_entry.id   AF-A0A7X2HBQ3-F1
#
_cell.length_a   1.000
_cell.length_b   1.000
_cell.length_c   1.000
_cell.angle_alpha   90.00
_cell.angle_beta   90.00
_cell.angle_gamma   90.00
#
_symmetry.space_group_name_H-M   'P 1'
#
loop_
_entity.id
_entity.type
_entity.pdbx_description
1 polymer ?
#
loop_
_entity_poly.entity_id
_entity_poly.type
_entity_poly.pdbx_seq_one_letter_code
_entity_poly.pdbx_strand_id
1 'polypeptide(L)'
;MTNTSMKKAAIILSFSILLTAFSGQAWAEQSTKPSTPASVTSLDSKNPYEIAGINDPAEFTTYFAKLQKAVKDNKPAEVADLISYPMNLNKDNKTYVIYSKAEFIKKYDRIFTSLVRDNLLAQKVDKLFVNYQGIMVGYGDLWMGKRNNKIGVIAVNIFNNPYEVAGIKNPIVFEHNFSLLQKYVIEAKKSEVANLMVYPLKVNNKGKTTEIKTQKDFIAKYDKIMTAKVKKALIVQKVDKVFVNWKGVMIGNGELWIGQFGEQVGVFAINQ
;
A
#
# COMPACT_ATOMS: atom_id res chain seq x y z
N MET A 1 1.64 -6.06 46.70
CA MET A 1 0.84 -7.05 45.95
C MET A 1 -0.40 -6.35 45.42
N THR A 2 -0.65 -6.37 44.11
CA THR A 2 -1.99 -6.41 43.48
C THR A 2 -1.81 -6.47 41.96
N ASN A 3 -2.10 -7.63 41.37
CA ASN A 3 -2.20 -7.81 39.91
C ASN A 3 -3.62 -7.44 39.47
N THR A 4 -3.77 -6.69 38.38
CA THR A 4 -5.06 -6.55 37.70
C THR A 4 -4.90 -6.87 36.22
N SER A 5 -5.27 -8.10 35.85
CA SER A 5 -5.29 -8.55 34.46
C SER A 5 -6.61 -8.15 33.79
N MET A 6 -6.54 -7.41 32.67
CA MET A 6 -7.71 -7.19 31.82
C MET A 6 -7.74 -8.24 30.70
N LYS A 7 -8.81 -9.06 30.71
CA LYS A 7 -9.07 -10.11 29.73
C LYS A 7 -9.52 -9.48 28.40
N LYS A 8 -9.03 -10.00 27.29
CA LYS A 8 -9.50 -9.64 25.94
C LYS A 8 -10.84 -10.33 25.68
N ALA A 9 -11.87 -9.56 25.32
CA ALA A 9 -13.12 -10.12 24.81
C ALA A 9 -13.00 -10.42 23.31
N ALA A 10 -13.28 -11.66 22.91
CA ALA A 10 -13.43 -12.04 21.52
C ALA A 10 -14.92 -12.23 21.22
N ILE A 11 -15.44 -11.51 20.22
CA ILE A 11 -16.83 -11.66 19.76
C ILE A 11 -16.81 -12.65 18.59
N ILE A 12 -17.38 -13.83 18.82
CA ILE A 12 -17.61 -14.85 17.79
C ILE A 12 -19.03 -14.65 17.29
N LEU A 13 -19.20 -14.26 16.02
CA LEU A 13 -20.50 -14.17 15.36
C LEU A 13 -20.81 -15.50 14.66
N SER A 14 -21.61 -16.33 15.32
CA SER A 14 -22.18 -17.56 14.75
C SER A 14 -23.55 -17.27 14.12
N PHE A 15 -23.67 -17.47 12.80
CA PHE A 15 -24.97 -17.45 12.11
C PHE A 15 -25.55 -18.86 12.02
N SER A 16 -26.72 -19.06 12.63
CA SER A 16 -27.52 -20.28 12.48
C SER A 16 -28.40 -20.18 11.24
N ILE A 17 -28.31 -21.14 10.32
CA ILE A 17 -29.17 -21.24 9.15
C ILE A 17 -30.38 -22.10 9.51
N LEU A 18 -31.59 -21.52 9.49
CA LEU A 18 -32.84 -22.27 9.55
C LEU A 18 -33.28 -22.62 8.12
N LEU A 19 -33.21 -23.91 7.80
CA LEU A 19 -33.85 -24.48 6.60
C LEU A 19 -35.33 -24.72 6.88
N THR A 20 -36.21 -24.02 6.17
CA THR A 20 -37.62 -24.42 6.02
C THR A 20 -37.84 -24.91 4.60
N ALA A 21 -38.24 -26.18 4.47
CA ALA A 21 -38.57 -26.77 3.19
C ALA A 21 -40.04 -26.50 2.84
N PHE A 22 -40.31 -26.10 1.60
CA PHE A 22 -41.65 -26.09 1.01
C PHE A 22 -41.69 -27.04 -0.18
N SER A 23 -42.60 -28.00 -0.15
CA SER A 23 -42.90 -28.94 -1.24
C SER A 23 -43.89 -28.34 -2.26
N GLY A 24 -43.88 -28.83 -3.51
CA GLY A 24 -44.77 -28.37 -4.61
C GLY A 24 -46.26 -28.70 -4.42
N GLN A 25 -47.19 -28.48 -5.37
CA GLN A 25 -47.12 -28.14 -6.81
C GLN A 25 -48.32 -27.15 -7.15
N ALA A 26 -48.80 -26.83 -8.36
CA ALA A 26 -48.56 -27.28 -9.76
C ALA A 26 -48.98 -26.22 -10.82
N TRP A 27 -48.49 -26.41 -12.05
CA TRP A 27 -49.05 -26.09 -13.38
C TRP A 27 -50.12 -24.99 -13.61
N ALA A 28 -49.76 -24.02 -14.46
CA ALA A 28 -50.54 -23.64 -15.64
C ALA A 28 -49.60 -23.15 -16.76
N GLU A 29 -49.70 -23.73 -17.96
CA GLU A 29 -48.96 -23.26 -19.15
C GLU A 29 -49.73 -22.14 -19.86
N GLN A 30 -49.03 -21.10 -20.33
CA GLN A 30 -49.56 -20.22 -21.37
C GLN A 30 -48.44 -19.85 -22.36
N SER A 31 -48.62 -20.27 -23.61
CA SER A 31 -47.57 -20.31 -24.63
C SER A 31 -47.71 -19.19 -25.66
N THR A 32 -46.72 -18.28 -25.76
CA THR A 32 -46.52 -17.45 -26.97
C THR A 32 -45.06 -17.03 -27.18
N LYS A 33 -44.45 -17.62 -28.24
CA LYS A 33 -43.33 -17.16 -29.09
C LYS A 33 -41.97 -16.75 -28.47
N PRO A 34 -40.84 -17.17 -29.08
CA PRO A 34 -39.51 -16.71 -28.72
C PRO A 34 -39.24 -15.30 -29.27
N SER A 35 -39.05 -14.31 -28.40
CA SER A 35 -38.38 -13.08 -28.76
C SER A 35 -36.87 -13.31 -28.82
N THR A 36 -36.27 -13.09 -30.00
CA THR A 36 -34.82 -13.03 -30.21
C THR A 36 -34.15 -12.23 -29.09
N PRO A 37 -32.99 -12.67 -28.53
CA PRO A 37 -32.31 -11.90 -27.51
C PRO A 37 -31.91 -10.54 -28.09
N ALA A 38 -32.52 -9.47 -27.57
CA ALA A 38 -32.09 -8.13 -27.88
C ALA A 38 -30.67 -7.97 -27.34
N SER A 39 -29.70 -7.87 -28.26
CA SER A 39 -28.35 -7.44 -27.92
C SER A 39 -28.40 -5.99 -27.45
N VAL A 40 -28.61 -5.80 -26.15
CA VAL A 40 -28.36 -4.52 -25.49
C VAL A 40 -26.85 -4.28 -25.50
N THR A 41 -26.44 -3.45 -26.46
CA THR A 41 -25.08 -2.98 -26.64
C THR A 41 -24.52 -2.44 -25.33
N SER A 42 -23.32 -2.89 -24.97
CA SER A 42 -22.57 -2.45 -23.80
C SER A 42 -22.35 -0.94 -23.77
N LEU A 43 -22.58 -0.27 -22.62
CA LEU A 43 -21.84 0.94 -22.19
C LEU A 43 -22.14 1.39 -20.73
N ASP A 44 -22.23 0.46 -19.77
CA ASP A 44 -22.37 0.81 -18.35
C ASP A 44 -21.04 1.29 -17.74
N SER A 45 -20.73 2.56 -17.98
CA SER A 45 -19.67 3.31 -17.30
C SER A 45 -20.08 3.58 -15.84
N LYS A 46 -20.01 2.54 -15.00
CA LYS A 46 -20.30 2.68 -13.56
C LYS A 46 -19.32 3.67 -12.95
N ASN A 47 -19.86 4.67 -12.26
CA ASN A 47 -19.09 5.73 -11.61
C ASN A 47 -18.08 5.09 -10.61
N PRO A 48 -16.76 5.25 -10.82
CA PRO A 48 -15.76 4.58 -9.98
C PRO A 48 -15.70 5.14 -8.55
N TYR A 49 -16.35 6.26 -8.26
CA TYR A 49 -16.36 6.94 -6.97
C TYR A 49 -17.69 6.83 -6.21
N GLU A 50 -18.69 6.16 -6.79
CA GLU A 50 -20.04 6.04 -6.22
C GLU A 50 -20.01 5.43 -4.80
N ILE A 51 -19.21 4.37 -4.61
CA ILE A 51 -19.05 3.70 -3.30
C ILE A 51 -18.47 4.65 -2.23
N ALA A 52 -17.71 5.68 -2.63
CA ALA A 52 -17.16 6.71 -1.73
C ALA A 52 -18.15 7.88 -1.48
N GLY A 53 -19.41 7.75 -1.90
CA GLY A 53 -20.44 8.78 -1.75
C GLY A 53 -20.27 9.97 -2.71
N ILE A 54 -19.58 9.78 -3.83
CA ILE A 54 -19.34 10.81 -4.84
C ILE A 54 -20.07 10.43 -6.12
N ASN A 55 -21.19 11.11 -6.37
CA ASN A 55 -22.11 10.78 -7.47
C ASN A 55 -21.67 11.35 -8.83
N ASP A 56 -20.76 12.32 -8.85
CA ASP A 56 -20.24 12.96 -10.07
C ASP A 56 -18.72 12.70 -10.23
N PRO A 57 -18.31 11.87 -11.22
CA PRO A 57 -16.90 11.65 -11.54
C PRO A 57 -16.16 12.89 -12.01
N ALA A 58 -16.82 13.84 -12.67
CA ALA A 58 -16.22 15.07 -13.17
C ALA A 58 -15.97 16.08 -12.03
N GLU A 59 -16.86 16.15 -11.04
CA GLU A 59 -16.65 16.88 -9.78
C GLU A 59 -15.34 16.42 -9.12
N PHE A 60 -15.18 15.10 -8.92
CA PHE A 60 -13.98 14.55 -8.30
C PHE A 60 -12.73 14.74 -9.17
N THR A 61 -12.80 14.48 -10.47
CA THR A 61 -11.64 14.64 -11.37
C THR A 61 -11.13 16.09 -11.35
N THR A 62 -12.05 17.05 -11.34
CA THR A 62 -11.74 18.49 -11.22
C THR A 62 -11.14 18.82 -9.85
N TYR A 63 -11.70 18.28 -8.77
CA TYR A 63 -11.18 18.46 -7.42
C TYR A 63 -9.76 17.88 -7.27
N PHE A 64 -9.51 16.67 -7.78
CA PHE A 64 -8.23 15.98 -7.67
C PHE A 64 -7.13 16.72 -8.43
N ALA A 65 -7.41 17.18 -9.66
CA ALA A 65 -6.49 18.01 -10.43
C ALA A 65 -6.15 19.34 -9.74
N LYS A 66 -7.14 20.00 -9.10
CA LYS A 66 -6.91 21.20 -8.28
C LYS A 66 -6.01 20.91 -7.07
N LEU A 67 -6.23 19.79 -6.38
CA LEU A 67 -5.42 19.37 -5.23
C LEU A 67 -3.96 19.08 -5.64
N GLN A 68 -3.75 18.30 -6.70
CA GLN A 68 -2.42 18.04 -7.24
C GLN A 68 -1.72 19.34 -7.65
N LYS A 69 -2.42 20.27 -8.32
CA LYS A 69 -1.86 21.58 -8.71
C LYS A 69 -1.46 22.42 -7.50
N ALA A 70 -2.35 22.60 -6.51
CA ALA A 70 -2.08 23.42 -5.34
C ALA A 70 -0.91 22.88 -4.49
N VAL A 71 -0.76 21.55 -4.41
CA VAL A 71 0.38 20.91 -3.75
C VAL A 71 1.67 21.04 -4.57
N LYS A 72 1.62 20.84 -5.89
CA LYS A 72 2.77 20.99 -6.79
C LYS A 72 3.32 22.42 -6.79
N ASP A 73 2.45 23.41 -6.80
CA ASP A 73 2.80 24.83 -6.77
C ASP A 73 3.20 25.30 -5.34
N ASN A 74 3.20 24.40 -4.34
CA ASN A 74 3.47 24.66 -2.93
C ASN A 74 2.63 25.80 -2.32
N LYS A 75 1.31 25.78 -2.55
CA LYS A 75 0.38 26.83 -2.12
C LYS A 75 -0.48 26.39 -0.93
N PRO A 76 0.00 26.51 0.33
CA PRO A 76 -0.71 25.99 1.50
C PRO A 76 -2.11 26.60 1.67
N ALA A 77 -2.34 27.85 1.27
CA ALA A 77 -3.65 28.49 1.34
C ALA A 77 -4.68 27.88 0.40
N GLU A 78 -4.29 27.53 -0.84
CA GLU A 78 -5.16 26.87 -1.83
C GLU A 78 -5.41 25.41 -1.42
N VAL A 79 -4.39 24.68 -0.93
CA VAL A 79 -4.57 23.33 -0.39
C VAL A 79 -5.54 23.34 0.80
N ALA A 80 -5.45 24.34 1.67
CA ALA A 80 -6.31 24.47 2.85
C ALA A 80 -7.81 24.65 2.50
N ASP A 81 -8.14 25.23 1.34
CA ASP A 81 -9.53 25.29 0.85
C ASP A 81 -10.06 23.94 0.37
N LEU A 82 -9.18 23.01 -0.01
CA LEU A 82 -9.48 21.66 -0.46
C LEU A 82 -9.53 20.63 0.69
N ILE A 83 -9.39 21.07 1.95
CA ILE A 83 -9.53 20.22 3.12
C ILE A 83 -11.00 20.14 3.57
N SER A 84 -11.40 18.97 4.07
CA SER A 84 -12.68 18.73 4.73
C SER A 84 -12.50 18.77 6.25
N TYR A 85 -12.60 19.97 6.83
CA TYR A 85 -12.49 20.15 8.28
C TYR A 85 -13.73 19.61 9.03
N PRO A 86 -13.58 19.00 10.22
CA PRO A 86 -12.30 18.62 10.85
C PRO A 86 -11.62 17.45 10.12
N MET A 87 -10.30 17.58 9.91
CA MET A 87 -9.48 16.59 9.20
C MET A 87 -8.60 15.84 10.19
N ASN A 88 -8.49 14.52 10.04
CA ASN A 88 -7.60 13.71 10.88
C ASN A 88 -6.15 13.76 10.37
N LEU A 89 -5.21 13.90 11.29
CA LEU A 89 -3.79 13.67 11.10
C LEU A 89 -3.39 12.48 11.95
N ASN A 90 -3.11 11.33 11.35
CA ASN A 90 -2.63 10.15 12.06
C ASN A 90 -1.11 10.09 12.01
N LYS A 91 -0.44 10.05 13.17
CA LYS A 91 1.01 9.97 13.28
C LYS A 91 1.40 9.28 14.59
N ASP A 92 2.46 8.49 14.59
CA ASP A 92 3.04 7.86 15.80
C ASP A 92 1.99 7.08 16.63
N ASN A 93 1.12 6.34 15.92
CA ASN A 93 -0.05 5.61 16.45
C ASN A 93 -1.08 6.47 17.22
N LYS A 94 -1.14 7.77 16.93
CA LYS A 94 -2.08 8.74 17.51
C LYS A 94 -2.85 9.48 16.42
N THR A 95 -4.10 9.80 16.70
CA THR A 95 -4.92 10.69 15.86
C THR A 95 -4.94 12.09 16.47
N TYR A 96 -4.55 13.07 15.66
CA TYR A 96 -4.71 14.50 15.93
C TYR A 96 -5.81 15.04 15.03
N VAL A 97 -6.60 15.99 15.51
CA VAL A 97 -7.67 16.60 14.71
C VAL A 97 -7.27 18.03 14.35
N ILE A 98 -7.31 18.37 13.07
CA ILE A 98 -7.10 19.71 12.55
C ILE A 98 -8.47 20.32 12.27
N TYR A 99 -8.82 21.39 12.99
CA TYR A 99 -10.17 21.95 13.00
C TYR A 99 -10.39 23.11 12.03
N SER A 100 -9.32 23.77 11.56
CA SER A 100 -9.46 25.01 10.78
C SER A 100 -8.39 25.21 9.70
N LYS A 101 -8.74 26.05 8.72
CA LYS A 101 -7.84 26.54 7.66
C LYS A 101 -6.55 27.15 8.22
N ALA A 102 -6.68 28.01 9.24
CA ALA A 102 -5.55 28.69 9.87
C ALA A 102 -4.62 27.73 10.63
N GLU A 103 -5.18 26.71 11.28
CA GLU A 103 -4.39 25.67 11.96
C GLU A 103 -3.64 24.79 10.95
N PHE A 104 -4.31 24.39 9.87
CA PHE A 104 -3.71 23.60 8.80
C PHE A 104 -2.53 24.30 8.15
N ILE A 105 -2.68 25.58 7.76
CA ILE A 105 -1.61 26.36 7.12
C ILE A 105 -0.37 26.42 8.02
N LYS A 106 -0.54 26.68 9.33
CA LYS A 106 0.56 26.68 10.31
C LYS A 106 1.27 25.33 10.47
N LYS A 107 0.63 24.24 10.06
CA LYS A 107 1.13 22.86 10.17
C LYS A 107 1.40 22.21 8.82
N TYR A 108 1.35 22.96 7.71
CA TYR A 108 1.29 22.40 6.35
C TYR A 108 2.41 21.38 6.06
N ASP A 109 3.68 21.74 6.23
CA ASP A 109 4.82 20.82 6.00
C ASP A 109 4.89 19.65 6.98
N ARG A 110 4.22 19.76 8.14
CA ARG A 110 4.09 18.67 9.13
C ARG A 110 2.90 17.76 8.85
N ILE A 111 2.04 18.09 7.87
CA ILE A 111 0.90 17.30 7.42
C ILE A 111 1.22 16.74 6.03
N PHE A 112 1.40 17.63 5.04
CA PHE A 112 1.83 17.32 3.68
C PHE A 112 3.36 17.22 3.66
N THR A 113 3.90 16.15 4.25
CA THR A 113 5.34 15.83 4.19
C THR A 113 5.80 15.55 2.75
N SER A 114 7.10 15.47 2.49
CA SER A 114 7.59 15.16 1.14
C SER A 114 7.03 13.85 0.60
N LEU A 115 6.89 12.80 1.44
CA LEU A 115 6.32 11.51 1.03
C LEU A 115 4.84 11.64 0.64
N VAL A 116 4.03 12.35 1.44
CA VAL A 116 2.60 12.59 1.15
C VAL A 116 2.45 13.38 -0.16
N ARG A 117 3.30 14.38 -0.39
CA ARG A 117 3.31 15.18 -1.62
C ARG A 117 3.74 14.36 -2.85
N ASP A 118 4.85 13.63 -2.75
CA ASP A 118 5.34 12.72 -3.82
C ASP A 118 4.25 11.70 -4.20
N ASN A 119 3.65 11.02 -3.22
CA ASN A 119 2.62 10.00 -3.45
C ASN A 119 1.34 10.59 -4.07
N LEU A 120 0.92 11.80 -3.67
CA LEU A 120 -0.20 12.51 -4.30
C LEU A 120 0.08 12.92 -5.75
N LEU A 121 1.31 13.36 -6.05
CA LEU A 121 1.67 13.84 -7.39
C LEU A 121 1.98 12.69 -8.38
N ALA A 122 2.42 11.53 -7.89
CA ALA A 122 2.62 10.34 -8.71
C ALA A 122 1.30 9.63 -9.10
N GLN A 123 0.23 9.85 -8.34
CA GLN A 123 -1.02 9.12 -8.46
C GLN A 123 -1.84 9.56 -9.69
N LYS A 124 -2.27 8.58 -10.51
CA LYS A 124 -3.18 8.81 -11.64
C LYS A 124 -4.63 8.63 -11.19
N VAL A 125 -5.51 9.51 -11.68
CA VAL A 125 -6.93 9.59 -11.29
C VAL A 125 -7.70 8.31 -11.62
N ASP A 126 -7.36 7.64 -12.72
CA ASP A 126 -7.94 6.37 -13.18
C ASP A 126 -7.35 5.10 -12.50
N LYS A 127 -6.42 5.29 -11.56
CA LYS A 127 -5.73 4.23 -10.80
C LYS A 127 -5.83 4.43 -9.28
N LEU A 128 -6.72 5.30 -8.84
CA LEU A 128 -7.00 5.52 -7.42
C LEU A 128 -7.70 4.30 -6.80
N PHE A 129 -7.33 3.95 -5.58
CA PHE A 129 -8.07 2.97 -4.80
C PHE A 129 -9.29 3.64 -4.16
N VAL A 130 -10.46 3.01 -4.28
CA VAL A 130 -11.74 3.55 -3.81
C VAL A 130 -12.48 2.51 -2.98
N ASN A 131 -13.00 2.92 -1.83
CA ASN A 131 -13.91 2.12 -1.02
C ASN A 131 -14.94 3.01 -0.29
N TYR A 132 -15.76 2.42 0.58
CA TYR A 132 -16.80 3.14 1.34
C TYR A 132 -16.26 4.18 2.35
N GLN A 133 -14.96 4.17 2.65
CA GLN A 133 -14.31 5.15 3.53
C GLN A 133 -13.80 6.37 2.76
N GLY A 134 -13.71 6.28 1.43
CA GLY A 134 -13.23 7.35 0.57
C GLY A 134 -12.32 6.86 -0.56
N ILE A 135 -11.53 7.80 -1.07
CA ILE A 135 -10.57 7.61 -2.15
C ILE A 135 -9.16 7.78 -1.57
N MET A 136 -8.32 6.77 -1.77
CA MET A 136 -6.99 6.65 -1.17
C MET A 136 -5.89 7.05 -2.15
N VAL A 137 -4.89 7.76 -1.63
CA VAL A 137 -3.64 8.12 -2.30
C VAL A 137 -2.47 7.40 -1.65
N GLY A 138 -1.52 6.93 -2.47
CA GLY A 138 -0.35 6.19 -2.01
C GLY A 138 -0.74 4.86 -1.34
N TYR A 139 -0.14 4.57 -0.21
CA TYR A 139 -0.36 3.36 0.59
C TYR A 139 -1.27 3.65 1.79
N GLY A 140 -2.16 4.63 1.65
CA GLY A 140 -2.97 5.18 2.72
C GLY A 140 -2.49 6.53 3.25
N ASP A 141 -1.45 7.13 2.66
CA ASP A 141 -0.85 8.41 3.05
C ASP A 141 -1.87 9.56 3.14
N LEU A 142 -2.85 9.58 2.25
CA LEU A 142 -3.88 10.61 2.19
C LEU A 142 -5.22 10.01 1.75
N TRP A 143 -6.30 10.46 2.39
CA TRP A 143 -7.67 10.05 2.11
C TRP A 143 -8.54 11.24 1.77
N MET A 144 -9.34 11.11 0.71
CA MET A 144 -10.32 12.08 0.25
C MET A 144 -11.72 11.50 0.35
N GLY A 145 -12.71 12.35 0.60
CA GLY A 145 -14.12 11.92 0.64
C GLY A 145 -15.06 13.11 0.63
N LYS A 146 -16.37 12.83 0.58
CA LYS A 146 -17.42 13.86 0.60
C LYS A 146 -18.03 13.94 2.00
N ARG A 147 -18.04 15.14 2.59
CA ARG A 147 -18.71 15.44 3.88
C ARG A 147 -19.50 16.73 3.72
N ASN A 148 -20.73 16.79 4.23
CA ASN A 148 -21.62 17.95 4.12
C ASN A 148 -21.69 18.52 2.69
N ASN A 149 -21.85 17.61 1.71
CA ASN A 149 -21.84 17.88 0.26
C ASN A 149 -20.54 18.51 -0.32
N LYS A 150 -19.45 18.60 0.45
CA LYS A 150 -18.13 19.09 -0.02
C LYS A 150 -17.14 17.93 -0.15
N ILE A 151 -16.50 17.78 -1.32
CA ILE A 151 -15.33 16.92 -1.48
C ILE A 151 -14.11 17.60 -0.82
N GLY A 152 -13.35 16.85 -0.04
CA GLY A 152 -12.09 17.34 0.52
C GLY A 152 -11.19 16.23 1.05
N VAL A 153 -9.95 16.59 1.41
CA VAL A 153 -9.06 15.71 2.18
C VAL A 153 -9.65 15.52 3.57
N ILE A 154 -9.91 14.27 3.95
CA ILE A 154 -10.55 13.89 5.22
C ILE A 154 -9.55 13.34 6.24
N ALA A 155 -8.43 12.78 5.77
CA ALA A 155 -7.33 12.34 6.63
C ALA A 155 -5.98 12.38 5.90
N VAL A 156 -4.91 12.56 6.67
CA VAL A 156 -3.51 12.36 6.26
C VAL A 156 -2.82 11.46 7.28
N ASN A 157 -2.08 10.46 6.81
CA ASN A 157 -1.40 9.46 7.60
C ASN A 157 0.11 9.59 7.40
N ILE A 158 0.85 9.83 8.48
CA ILE A 158 2.31 9.98 8.47
C ILE A 158 2.93 8.74 9.10
N PHE A 159 3.55 7.93 8.26
CA PHE A 159 4.33 6.77 8.66
C PHE A 159 5.74 7.22 9.08
N ASN A 160 6.24 6.70 10.20
CA ASN A 160 7.65 6.81 10.53
C ASN A 160 8.47 5.97 9.54
N ASN A 161 9.53 6.54 8.96
CA ASN A 161 10.38 5.83 7.99
C ASN A 161 11.79 5.61 8.57
N PRO A 162 12.04 4.47 9.27
CA PRO A 162 13.37 4.17 9.79
C PRO A 162 14.41 3.87 8.68
N TYR A 163 13.97 3.76 7.42
CA TYR A 163 14.80 3.42 6.26
C TYR A 163 15.17 4.63 5.40
N GLU A 164 14.77 5.85 5.79
CA GLU A 164 15.01 7.09 5.03
C GLU A 164 16.50 7.33 4.79
N VAL A 165 17.35 7.07 5.79
CA VAL A 165 18.82 7.22 5.66
C VAL A 165 19.42 6.26 4.63
N ALA A 166 18.75 5.16 4.29
CA ALA A 166 19.12 4.22 3.24
C ALA A 166 18.56 4.60 1.84
N GLY A 167 17.95 5.78 1.70
CA GLY A 167 17.32 6.24 0.47
C GLY A 167 15.99 5.55 0.14
N ILE A 168 15.49 4.68 1.03
CA ILE A 168 14.20 4.01 0.87
C ILE A 168 13.10 5.00 1.25
N LYS A 169 12.32 5.45 0.27
CA LYS A 169 11.27 6.47 0.46
C LYS A 169 10.06 5.95 1.22
N ASN A 170 9.69 4.69 1.02
CA ASN A 170 8.45 4.12 1.53
C ASN A 170 8.72 2.88 2.42
N PRO A 171 8.44 2.96 3.74
CA PRO A 171 8.69 1.85 4.64
C PRO A 171 7.77 0.65 4.38
N ILE A 172 6.51 0.88 3.98
CA ILE A 172 5.52 -0.18 3.72
C ILE A 172 5.99 -1.07 2.56
N VAL A 173 6.52 -0.47 1.48
CA VAL A 173 7.07 -1.21 0.33
C VAL A 173 8.26 -2.06 0.75
N PHE A 174 9.17 -1.52 1.56
CA PHE A 174 10.31 -2.29 2.07
C PHE A 174 9.86 -3.47 2.96
N GLU A 175 8.98 -3.24 3.94
CA GLU A 175 8.53 -4.26 4.88
C GLU A 175 7.72 -5.36 4.19
N HIS A 176 6.93 -5.00 3.16
CA HIS A 176 6.24 -5.95 2.31
C HIS A 176 7.22 -6.81 1.50
N ASN A 177 8.18 -6.19 0.80
CA ASN A 177 9.14 -6.92 -0.02
C ASN A 177 10.09 -7.80 0.83
N PHE A 178 10.47 -7.34 2.03
CA PHE A 178 11.22 -8.14 3.00
C PHE A 178 10.43 -9.38 3.45
N SER A 179 9.13 -9.19 3.76
CA SER A 179 8.23 -10.28 4.18
C SER A 179 8.00 -11.29 3.05
N LEU A 180 7.82 -10.82 1.80
CA LEU A 180 7.76 -11.68 0.62
C LEU A 180 9.07 -12.44 0.38
N LEU A 181 10.22 -11.78 0.56
CA LEU A 181 11.53 -12.41 0.40
C LEU A 181 11.73 -13.55 1.39
N GLN A 182 11.38 -13.35 2.67
CA GLN A 182 11.37 -14.42 3.67
C GLN A 182 10.45 -15.57 3.28
N LYS A 183 9.19 -15.26 2.92
CA LYS A 183 8.18 -16.25 2.49
C LYS A 183 8.67 -17.09 1.31
N TYR A 184 9.14 -16.46 0.24
CA TYR A 184 9.54 -17.17 -0.98
C TYR A 184 10.83 -17.97 -0.81
N VAL A 185 11.73 -17.58 0.10
CA VAL A 185 12.89 -18.39 0.46
C VAL A 185 12.48 -19.64 1.27
N ILE A 186 11.50 -19.52 2.18
CA ILE A 186 10.94 -20.65 2.94
C ILE A 186 10.18 -21.61 2.02
N GLU A 187 9.33 -21.09 1.13
CA GLU A 187 8.57 -21.87 0.14
C GLU A 187 9.43 -22.35 -1.05
N ALA A 188 10.75 -22.11 -1.04
CA ALA A 188 11.71 -22.45 -2.10
C ALA A 188 11.35 -21.92 -3.51
N LYS A 189 10.54 -20.85 -3.61
CA LYS A 189 10.08 -20.22 -4.86
C LYS A 189 11.16 -19.36 -5.51
N LYS A 190 12.14 -20.03 -6.14
CA LYS A 190 13.35 -19.39 -6.73
C LYS A 190 13.03 -18.24 -7.68
N SER A 191 12.01 -18.37 -8.54
CA SER A 191 11.60 -17.32 -9.48
C SER A 191 11.08 -16.05 -8.77
N GLU A 192 10.31 -16.23 -7.70
CA GLU A 192 9.75 -15.11 -6.93
C GLU A 192 10.82 -14.42 -6.06
N VAL A 193 11.78 -15.18 -5.52
CA VAL A 193 12.96 -14.59 -4.89
C VAL A 193 13.74 -13.76 -5.91
N ALA A 194 13.85 -14.23 -7.16
CA ALA A 194 14.54 -13.52 -8.23
C ALA A 194 13.83 -12.21 -8.65
N ASN A 195 12.49 -12.13 -8.52
CA ASN A 195 11.73 -10.88 -8.73
C ASN A 195 12.08 -9.79 -7.69
N LEU A 196 12.60 -10.17 -6.53
CA LEU A 196 12.96 -9.26 -5.42
C LEU A 196 14.46 -8.88 -5.40
N MET A 197 15.20 -9.24 -6.46
CA MET A 197 16.60 -8.84 -6.65
C MET A 197 16.70 -7.61 -7.54
N VAL A 198 17.62 -6.71 -7.24
CA VAL A 198 18.03 -5.60 -8.12
C VAL A 198 19.19 -6.09 -8.97
N TYR A 199 19.07 -5.95 -10.29
CA TYR A 199 20.10 -6.37 -11.25
C TYR A 199 20.86 -5.15 -11.84
N PRO A 200 22.19 -5.21 -12.00
CA PRO A 200 23.08 -6.34 -11.68
C PRO A 200 23.27 -6.54 -10.17
N LEU A 201 23.05 -7.78 -9.72
CA LEU A 201 23.15 -8.17 -8.32
C LEU A 201 24.61 -8.51 -7.99
N LYS A 202 25.16 -7.90 -6.93
CA LYS A 202 26.53 -8.16 -6.48
C LYS A 202 26.56 -9.37 -5.53
N VAL A 203 27.36 -10.37 -5.86
CA VAL A 203 27.58 -11.54 -5.00
C VAL A 203 29.05 -11.59 -4.59
N ASN A 204 29.32 -11.46 -3.29
CA ASN A 204 30.66 -11.48 -2.73
C ASN A 204 30.94 -12.81 -2.02
N ASN A 205 32.06 -13.45 -2.36
CA ASN A 205 32.49 -14.71 -1.76
C ASN A 205 34.01 -14.70 -1.62
N LYS A 206 34.53 -14.91 -0.40
CA LYS A 206 35.97 -14.95 -0.07
C LYS A 206 36.77 -13.76 -0.67
N GLY A 207 36.24 -12.55 -0.53
CA GLY A 207 36.87 -11.31 -1.02
C GLY A 207 36.74 -11.07 -2.54
N LYS A 208 36.13 -11.98 -3.31
CA LYS A 208 35.86 -11.79 -4.74
C LYS A 208 34.40 -11.39 -4.98
N THR A 209 34.20 -10.26 -5.65
CA THR A 209 32.88 -9.83 -6.16
C THR A 209 32.60 -10.47 -7.53
N THR A 210 31.38 -10.94 -7.75
CA THR A 210 30.85 -11.35 -9.05
C THR A 210 29.49 -10.69 -9.27
N GLU A 211 29.22 -10.22 -10.48
CA GLU A 211 27.91 -9.65 -10.82
C GLU A 211 27.03 -10.69 -11.52
N ILE A 212 25.79 -10.79 -11.05
CA ILE A 212 24.72 -11.57 -11.67
C ILE A 212 23.86 -10.57 -12.44
N LYS A 213 23.88 -10.62 -13.77
CA LYS A 213 23.30 -9.57 -14.62
C LYS A 213 21.81 -9.72 -14.86
N THR A 214 21.26 -10.94 -14.73
CA THR A 214 19.86 -11.22 -15.06
C THR A 214 19.18 -12.12 -14.04
N GLN A 215 17.85 -12.06 -14.02
CA GLN A 215 17.00 -12.98 -13.26
C GLN A 215 17.27 -14.45 -13.61
N LYS A 216 17.46 -14.76 -14.90
CA LYS A 216 17.80 -16.10 -15.39
C LYS A 216 19.13 -16.60 -14.83
N ASP A 217 20.15 -15.76 -14.81
CA ASP A 217 21.47 -16.09 -14.23
C ASP A 217 21.38 -16.37 -12.73
N PHE A 218 20.56 -15.59 -12.00
CA PHE A 218 20.34 -15.79 -10.58
C PHE A 218 19.63 -17.10 -10.30
N ILE A 219 18.54 -17.42 -11.02
CA ILE A 219 17.80 -18.68 -10.85
C ILE A 219 18.72 -19.88 -11.14
N ALA A 220 19.51 -19.84 -12.21
CA ALA A 220 20.46 -20.89 -12.57
C ALA A 220 21.58 -21.09 -11.53
N LYS A 221 21.90 -20.06 -10.74
CA LYS A 221 22.93 -20.07 -9.68
C LYS A 221 22.32 -20.04 -8.27
N TYR A 222 21.01 -20.19 -8.12
CA TYR A 222 20.27 -19.85 -6.90
C TYR A 222 20.85 -20.53 -5.65
N ASP A 223 21.04 -21.85 -5.68
CA ASP A 223 21.54 -22.57 -4.50
C ASP A 223 23.04 -22.36 -4.23
N LYS A 224 23.79 -21.87 -5.23
CA LYS A 224 25.16 -21.38 -5.05
C LYS A 224 25.21 -19.97 -4.46
N ILE A 225 24.16 -19.16 -4.63
CA ILE A 225 24.06 -17.76 -4.13
C ILE A 225 23.38 -17.73 -2.75
N MET A 226 22.19 -18.28 -2.66
CA MET A 226 21.36 -18.40 -1.45
C MET A 226 21.79 -19.64 -0.65
N THR A 227 22.98 -19.57 -0.06
CA THR A 227 23.54 -20.62 0.80
C THR A 227 22.70 -20.81 2.07
N ALA A 228 22.91 -21.92 2.80
CA ALA A 228 22.25 -22.14 4.09
C ALA A 228 22.48 -21.00 5.10
N LYS A 229 23.67 -20.39 5.10
CA LYS A 229 24.00 -19.21 5.92
C LYS A 229 23.14 -17.99 5.54
N VAL A 230 23.11 -17.64 4.25
CA VAL A 230 22.34 -16.50 3.72
C VAL A 230 20.83 -16.69 3.97
N LYS A 231 20.30 -17.89 3.67
CA LYS A 231 18.90 -18.25 3.93
C LYS A 231 18.57 -18.15 5.43
N LYS A 232 19.43 -18.66 6.31
CA LYS A 232 19.22 -18.57 7.77
C LYS A 232 19.24 -17.12 8.26
N ALA A 233 20.22 -16.31 7.84
CA ALA A 233 20.33 -14.90 8.21
C ALA A 233 19.07 -14.12 7.85
N LEU A 234 18.54 -14.31 6.63
CA LEU A 234 17.28 -13.73 6.19
C LEU A 234 16.07 -14.19 7.02
N ILE A 235 15.91 -15.50 7.25
CA ILE A 235 14.72 -16.07 7.90
C ILE A 235 14.62 -15.66 9.39
N VAL A 236 15.74 -15.54 10.10
CA VAL A 236 15.74 -15.18 11.53
C VAL A 236 15.72 -13.67 11.78
N GLN A 237 16.01 -12.85 10.77
CA GLN A 237 16.03 -11.40 10.90
C GLN A 237 14.61 -10.87 11.15
N LYS A 238 14.43 -10.12 12.23
CA LYS A 238 13.21 -9.33 12.46
C LYS A 238 13.33 -7.98 11.77
N VAL A 239 12.24 -7.54 11.14
CA VAL A 239 12.22 -6.29 10.37
C VAL A 239 12.42 -5.05 11.26
N ASP A 240 11.92 -5.08 12.50
CA ASP A 240 12.09 -4.03 13.52
C ASP A 240 13.48 -4.02 14.19
N LYS A 241 14.41 -4.87 13.73
CA LYS A 241 15.77 -5.07 14.27
C LYS A 241 16.84 -5.11 13.17
N VAL A 242 16.53 -4.61 11.98
CA VAL A 242 17.53 -4.44 10.90
C VAL A 242 18.48 -3.29 11.21
N PHE A 243 19.71 -3.39 10.69
CA PHE A 243 20.66 -2.28 10.73
C PHE A 243 20.51 -1.44 9.45
N VAL A 244 20.46 -0.12 9.58
CA VAL A 244 20.21 0.81 8.47
C VAL A 244 21.31 1.85 8.41
N ASN A 245 21.88 2.08 7.23
CA ASN A 245 22.76 3.23 6.97
C ASN A 245 22.64 3.69 5.50
N TRP A 246 23.45 4.67 5.10
CA TRP A 246 23.46 5.23 3.74
C TRP A 246 23.71 4.24 2.59
N LYS A 247 24.23 3.03 2.88
CA LYS A 247 24.43 1.99 1.86
C LYS A 247 23.18 1.15 1.62
N GLY A 248 22.23 1.14 2.54
CA GLY A 248 21.07 0.25 2.50
C GLY A 248 20.64 -0.28 3.87
N VAL A 249 19.69 -1.21 3.83
CA VAL A 249 19.26 -2.00 4.98
C VAL A 249 20.02 -3.32 4.97
N MET A 250 20.71 -3.61 6.07
CA MET A 250 21.53 -4.80 6.26
C MET A 250 20.74 -5.91 6.98
N ILE A 251 20.79 -7.11 6.41
CA ILE A 251 20.13 -8.32 6.93
C ILE A 251 21.19 -9.27 7.50
N GLY A 252 20.95 -9.78 8.71
CA GLY A 252 21.94 -10.60 9.44
C GLY A 252 23.16 -9.78 9.85
N ASN A 253 24.35 -10.36 9.68
CA ASN A 253 25.64 -9.71 9.88
C ASN A 253 26.20 -9.11 8.57
N GLY A 254 25.32 -8.84 7.60
CA GLY A 254 25.67 -8.35 6.27
C GLY A 254 25.52 -9.38 5.17
N GLU A 255 24.91 -10.55 5.40
CA GLU A 255 24.66 -11.57 4.37
C GLU A 255 23.80 -11.06 3.20
N LEU A 256 22.88 -10.11 3.43
CA LEU A 256 22.14 -9.43 2.36
C LEU A 256 22.06 -7.92 2.62
N TRP A 257 22.00 -7.15 1.54
CA TRP A 257 21.73 -5.71 1.55
C TRP A 257 20.56 -5.38 0.63
N ILE A 258 19.58 -4.64 1.17
CA ILE A 258 18.38 -4.18 0.48
C ILE A 258 18.43 -2.66 0.33
N GLY A 259 18.01 -2.14 -0.81
CA GLY A 259 17.99 -0.71 -1.10
C GLY A 259 16.93 -0.36 -2.15
N GLN A 260 16.74 0.94 -2.39
CA GLN A 260 15.85 1.45 -3.42
C GLN A 260 16.62 1.90 -4.67
N PHE A 261 16.20 1.42 -5.83
CA PHE A 261 16.77 1.72 -7.14
C PHE A 261 15.64 2.12 -8.09
N GLY A 262 15.46 3.43 -8.29
CA GLY A 262 14.25 3.97 -8.94
C GLY A 262 13.00 3.62 -8.14
N GLU A 263 12.05 2.93 -8.78
CA GLU A 263 10.82 2.45 -8.15
C GLU A 263 11.00 1.08 -7.44
N GLN A 264 12.07 0.33 -7.73
CA GLN A 264 12.28 -1.00 -7.17
C GLN A 264 12.93 -0.92 -5.78
N VAL A 265 12.37 -1.63 -4.79
CA VAL A 265 13.03 -1.90 -3.49
C VAL A 265 13.37 -3.38 -3.43
N GLY A 266 14.65 -3.73 -3.37
CA GLY A 266 15.09 -5.13 -3.47
C GLY A 266 16.54 -5.37 -3.04
N VAL A 267 16.95 -6.64 -3.05
CA VAL A 267 18.31 -7.05 -2.68
C VAL A 267 19.28 -6.69 -3.80
N PHE A 268 20.29 -5.87 -3.51
CA PHE A 268 21.30 -5.46 -4.48
C PHE A 268 22.70 -6.05 -4.20
N ALA A 269 22.92 -6.61 -3.00
CA ALA A 269 24.12 -7.38 -2.69
C ALA A 269 23.84 -8.57 -1.76
N ILE A 270 24.59 -9.66 -1.98
CA ILE A 270 24.62 -10.86 -1.14
C ILE A 270 26.07 -11.20 -0.81
N ASN A 271 26.36 -11.47 0.47
CA ASN A 271 27.68 -11.80 0.98
C ASN A 271 27.66 -13.21 1.59
N GLN A 272 28.67 -14.03 1.23
CA GLN A 272 28.74 -15.45 1.58
C GLN A 272 29.81 -15.73 2.64
#